data_AF-A0A957ZIT4-F1
#
_entry.id   AF-A0A957ZIT4-F1
#
_cell.length_a   1.000
_cell.length_b   1.000
_cell.length_c   1.000
_cell.angle_alpha   90.00
_cell.angle_beta   90.00
_cell.angle_gamma   90.00
#
_symmetry.space_group_name_H-M   'P 1'
#
loop_
_entity.id
_entity.type
_entity.pdbx_description
1 polymer ?
#
loop_
_entity_poly.entity_id
_entity_poly.type
_entity_poly.pdbx_seq_one_letter_code
_entity_poly.pdbx_strand_id
1 'polypeptide(L)'
;MNAMQLFAVPDLPAVQPGDDIAALIVDKLAAAGAALQAGDILVIAQKIVSKAEGRLVRLADVQPGEQARSLADVVGKEPAVIQVVLDDSNEILRVRRG
;
A
#
# COMPACT_ATOMS: atom_id res chain seq x y z
N MET A 1 -21.61 29.00 -5.90
CA MET A 1 -21.18 28.37 -4.63
C MET A 1 -20.16 27.30 -4.99
N ASN A 2 -18.90 27.44 -4.54
CA ASN A 2 -17.91 26.37 -4.69
C ASN A 2 -17.97 25.53 -3.42
N ALA A 3 -18.80 24.50 -3.42
CA ALA A 3 -18.87 23.53 -2.34
C ALA A 3 -18.01 22.32 -2.71
N MET A 4 -17.18 21.87 -1.76
CA MET A 4 -16.37 20.67 -1.89
C MET A 4 -16.93 19.62 -0.94
N GLN A 5 -17.10 18.38 -1.44
CA GLN A 5 -17.53 17.24 -0.64
C GLN A 5 -16.44 16.18 -0.66
N LEU A 6 -16.18 15.59 0.51
CA LEU A 6 -15.28 14.45 0.66
C LEU A 6 -16.01 13.40 1.48
N PHE A 7 -16.03 12.17 0.99
CA PHE A 7 -16.61 11.05 1.69
C PHE A 7 -15.82 9.78 1.36
N ALA A 8 -15.84 8.82 2.27
CA ALA A 8 -15.23 7.52 2.06
C ALA A 8 -16.17 6.61 1.26
N VAL A 9 -15.60 5.67 0.51
CA VAL A 9 -16.36 4.55 -0.06
C VAL A 9 -16.73 3.62 1.10
N PRO A 10 -18.02 3.43 1.41
CA PRO A 10 -18.44 2.61 2.54
C PRO A 10 -18.23 1.12 2.26
N ASP A 11 -18.09 0.33 3.32
CA ASP A 11 -18.16 -1.14 3.28
C ASP A 11 -17.22 -1.83 2.28
N LEU A 12 -16.06 -1.22 1.99
CA LEU A 12 -14.99 -1.87 1.22
C LEU A 12 -14.45 -3.10 1.99
N PRO A 13 -14.36 -4.27 1.35
CA PRO A 13 -13.81 -5.46 1.99
C PRO A 13 -12.30 -5.35 2.17
N ALA A 14 -11.73 -6.28 2.94
CA ALA A 14 -10.29 -6.44 2.98
C ALA A 14 -9.77 -6.95 1.62
N VAL A 15 -9.11 -6.08 0.87
CA VAL A 15 -8.54 -6.40 -0.46
C VAL A 15 -7.55 -7.57 -0.38
N GLN A 16 -7.70 -8.51 -1.30
CA GLN A 16 -6.88 -9.70 -1.50
C GLN A 16 -6.08 -9.61 -2.82
N PRO A 17 -5.01 -10.42 -2.97
CA PRO A 17 -4.32 -10.55 -4.25
C PRO A 17 -5.27 -10.94 -5.38
N GLY A 18 -5.22 -10.21 -6.50
CA GLY A 18 -6.04 -10.42 -7.69
C GLY A 18 -7.38 -9.67 -7.69
N ASP A 19 -7.75 -8.98 -6.61
CA ASP A 19 -8.99 -8.20 -6.57
C ASP A 19 -8.97 -7.02 -7.57
N ASP A 20 -10.09 -6.82 -8.26
CA ASP A 20 -10.32 -5.61 -9.06
C ASP A 20 -10.81 -4.47 -8.16
N ILE A 21 -9.88 -3.56 -7.81
CA ILE A 21 -10.15 -2.42 -6.94
C ILE A 21 -11.18 -1.47 -7.56
N ALA A 22 -11.17 -1.29 -8.89
CA ALA A 22 -12.08 -0.36 -9.55
C ALA A 22 -13.52 -0.89 -9.47
N ALA A 23 -13.71 -2.18 -9.78
CA ALA A 23 -15.01 -2.84 -9.64
C ALA A 23 -15.52 -2.78 -8.19
N LEU A 24 -14.65 -3.09 -7.21
CA LEU A 24 -15.02 -3.01 -5.79
C LEU A 24 -15.49 -1.62 -5.37
N ILE A 25 -14.83 -0.56 -5.83
CA ILE A 25 -15.23 0.81 -5.49
C ILE A 25 -16.58 1.15 -6.14
N VAL A 26 -16.76 0.86 -7.43
CA VAL A 26 -18.01 1.14 -8.15
C VAL A 26 -19.18 0.41 -7.50
N ASP A 27 -19.02 -0.87 -7.19
CA ASP A 27 -20.06 -1.69 -6.57
C ASP A 27 -20.48 -1.14 -5.20
N LYS A 28 -19.52 -0.72 -4.38
CA LYS A 28 -19.80 -0.19 -3.03
C LYS A 28 -20.42 1.20 -3.04
N LEU A 29 -20.01 2.05 -3.97
CA LEU A 29 -20.68 3.34 -4.20
C LEU A 29 -22.13 3.11 -4.63
N ALA A 30 -22.36 2.23 -5.61
CA ALA A 30 -23.69 1.93 -6.11
C ALA A 30 -24.61 1.37 -5.00
N ALA A 31 -24.10 0.46 -4.17
CA ALA A 31 -24.83 -0.08 -3.02
C ALA A 31 -25.20 1.00 -1.98
N ALA A 32 -24.39 2.06 -1.87
CA ALA A 32 -24.64 3.21 -1.01
C ALA A 32 -25.53 4.30 -1.65
N GLY A 33 -26.06 4.06 -2.85
CA GLY A 33 -26.87 5.04 -3.59
C GLY A 33 -26.07 6.20 -4.17
N ALA A 34 -24.75 6.03 -4.33
CA ALA A 34 -23.85 7.01 -4.92
C ALA A 34 -23.29 6.52 -6.26
N ALA A 35 -22.93 7.45 -7.13
CA ALA A 35 -22.24 7.17 -8.38
C ALA A 35 -21.17 8.24 -8.62
N LEU A 36 -20.05 7.84 -9.21
CA LEU A 36 -19.01 8.78 -9.63
C LEU A 36 -19.53 9.66 -10.77
N GLN A 37 -19.18 10.94 -10.72
CA GLN A 37 -19.53 11.93 -11.72
C GLN A 37 -18.28 12.37 -12.49
N ALA A 38 -18.50 12.91 -13.68
CA ALA A 38 -17.42 13.49 -14.47
C ALA A 38 -16.78 14.65 -13.70
N GLY A 39 -15.47 14.56 -13.45
CA GLY A 39 -14.71 15.54 -12.67
C GLY A 39 -14.45 15.14 -11.21
N ASP A 40 -15.03 14.04 -10.74
CA ASP A 40 -14.71 13.51 -9.41
C ASP A 40 -13.26 13.04 -9.33
N ILE A 41 -12.67 13.15 -8.13
CA ILE A 41 -11.32 12.70 -7.83
C ILE A 41 -11.40 11.51 -6.89
N LEU A 42 -10.83 10.38 -7.31
CA LEU A 42 -10.66 9.20 -6.48
C LEU A 42 -9.29 9.22 -5.81
N VAL A 43 -9.26 9.21 -4.48
CA VAL A 43 -8.02 9.12 -3.70
C VAL A 43 -7.92 7.72 -3.12
N ILE A 44 -6.93 6.96 -3.56
CA ILE A 44 -6.71 5.58 -3.14
C ILE A 44 -5.38 5.48 -2.39
N ALA A 45 -5.42 4.91 -1.18
CA ALA A 45 -4.19 4.58 -0.47
C ALA A 45 -3.45 3.45 -1.18
N GLN A 46 -2.15 3.63 -1.42
CA GLN A 46 -1.30 2.65 -2.11
C GLN A 46 -1.42 1.22 -1.54
N LYS A 47 -1.64 1.06 -0.24
CA LYS A 47 -1.70 -0.26 0.42
C LYS A 47 -2.69 -1.23 -0.23
N ILE A 48 -3.88 -0.77 -0.64
CA ILE A 48 -4.86 -1.67 -1.25
C ILE A 48 -4.45 -2.08 -2.66
N VAL A 49 -3.80 -1.16 -3.39
CA VAL A 49 -3.20 -1.43 -4.70
C VAL A 49 -2.11 -2.49 -4.57
N SER A 50 -1.17 -2.31 -3.64
CA SER A 50 -0.11 -3.30 -3.39
C SER A 50 -0.64 -4.68 -3.00
N LYS A 51 -1.77 -4.75 -2.28
CA LYS A 51 -2.42 -6.03 -1.96
C LYS A 51 -3.01 -6.69 -3.19
N ALA A 52 -3.78 -5.97 -4.00
CA ALA A 52 -4.37 -6.48 -5.24
C ALA A 52 -3.28 -6.96 -6.22
N GLU A 53 -2.16 -6.25 -6.31
CA GLU A 53 -1.00 -6.62 -7.12
C GLU A 53 -0.17 -7.78 -6.55
N GLY A 54 -0.56 -8.36 -5.41
CA GLY A 54 0.14 -9.50 -4.82
C GLY A 54 1.50 -9.16 -4.21
N ARG A 55 1.76 -7.92 -3.81
CA ARG A 55 3.04 -7.46 -3.22
C ARG A 55 3.23 -7.83 -1.74
N LEU A 56 2.53 -8.87 -1.27
CA LEU A 56 2.67 -9.33 0.11
C LEU A 56 3.88 -10.26 0.23
N VAL A 57 4.76 -9.95 1.19
CA VAL A 57 5.94 -10.76 1.49
C VAL A 57 5.83 -11.34 2.89
N ARG A 58 6.08 -12.65 3.03
CA ARG A 58 6.23 -13.28 4.35
C ARG A 58 7.68 -13.10 4.80
N LEU A 59 7.89 -12.35 5.89
CA LEU A 59 9.25 -12.06 6.39
C LEU A 59 10.06 -13.31 6.73
N ALA A 60 9.40 -14.41 7.13
CA ALA A 60 10.05 -15.69 7.40
C ALA A 60 10.69 -16.34 6.16
N ASP A 61 10.23 -15.97 4.96
CA ASP A 61 10.75 -16.49 3.69
C ASP A 61 11.91 -15.62 3.14
N VAL A 62 12.21 -14.49 3.77
CA VAL A 62 13.23 -13.53 3.33
C VAL A 62 14.59 -13.92 3.89
N GLN A 63 15.60 -14.04 3.02
CA GLN A 63 16.99 -14.29 3.41
C GLN A 63 17.81 -13.00 3.36
N PRO A 64 18.15 -12.38 4.52
CA PRO A 64 18.83 -11.09 4.53
C PRO A 64 20.32 -11.24 4.21
N GLY A 65 20.79 -10.46 3.22
CA GLY A 65 22.19 -10.32 2.87
C GLY A 65 22.99 -9.47 3.88
N GLU A 66 24.31 -9.39 3.67
CA GLU A 66 25.22 -8.68 4.58
C GLU A 66 24.87 -7.19 4.71
N GLN A 67 24.52 -6.54 3.61
CA GLN A 67 24.11 -5.14 3.61
C GLN A 67 22.85 -4.91 4.44
N ALA A 68 21.83 -5.78 4.32
CA ALA A 68 20.60 -5.67 5.09
C ALA A 68 20.85 -5.83 6.59
N ARG A 69 21.72 -6.77 6.98
CA ARG A 69 22.13 -6.99 8.39
C ARG A 69 22.87 -5.79 8.96
N SER A 70 23.86 -5.27 8.24
CA SER A 70 24.62 -4.09 8.65
C SER A 70 23.73 -2.86 8.85
N LEU A 71 22.81 -2.62 7.90
CA LEU A 71 21.86 -1.50 7.99
C LEU A 71 20.83 -1.70 9.10
N ALA A 72 20.38 -2.94 9.33
CA ALA A 72 19.47 -3.30 10.42
C ALA A 72 20.00 -2.91 11.80
N ASP A 73 21.29 -3.13 12.06
CA ASP A 73 21.94 -2.72 13.32
C ASP A 73 21.89 -1.21 13.53
N VAL A 74 22.18 -0.45 12.46
CA VAL A 74 22.15 1.00 12.48
C VAL A 74 20.73 1.51 12.70
N VAL A 75 19.74 1.02 11.96
CA VAL A 75 18.36 1.53 11.99
C VAL A 75 17.51 0.95 13.13
N GLY A 76 17.96 -0.13 13.77
CA GLY A 76 17.25 -0.82 14.85
C GLY A 76 16.00 -1.59 14.38
N LYS A 77 16.10 -2.28 13.24
CA LYS A 77 14.99 -3.08 12.67
C LYS A 77 15.46 -4.49 12.31
N GLU A 78 14.52 -5.40 12.12
CA GLU A 78 14.80 -6.77 11.66
C GLU A 78 15.51 -6.77 10.28
N PRO A 79 16.59 -7.55 10.10
CA PRO A 79 17.29 -7.65 8.82
C PRO A 79 16.39 -8.06 7.65
N ALA A 80 15.40 -8.92 7.88
CA ALA A 80 14.42 -9.30 6.86
C ALA A 80 13.57 -8.12 6.36
N VAL A 81 13.19 -7.21 7.26
CA VAL A 81 12.46 -5.99 6.86
C VAL A 81 13.36 -5.08 6.04
N ILE A 82 14.63 -4.94 6.41
CA ILE A 82 15.58 -4.14 5.65
C ILE A 82 15.85 -4.74 4.28
N GLN A 83 15.95 -6.07 4.18
CA GLN A 83 16.12 -6.74 2.90
C GLN A 83 14.95 -6.41 1.95
N VAL A 84 13.69 -6.51 2.41
CA VAL A 84 12.53 -6.14 1.59
C VAL A 84 12.59 -4.67 1.15
N VAL A 85 13.01 -3.76 2.05
CA VAL A 85 13.18 -2.35 1.68
C VAL A 85 14.26 -2.18 0.60
N LEU A 86 15.39 -2.89 0.69
CA LEU A 86 16.45 -2.84 -0.31
C LEU A 86 16.00 -3.40 -1.65
N ASP A 87 15.26 -4.51 -1.66
CA ASP A 87 14.77 -5.16 -2.87
C ASP A 87 13.81 -4.26 -3.65
N ASP A 88 13.03 -3.42 -2.95
CA ASP A 88 12.10 -2.44 -3.53
C ASP A 88 12.70 -1.01 -3.65
N SER A 89 14.02 -0.84 -3.43
CA SER A 89 14.71 0.46 -3.50
C SER A 89 15.74 0.53 -4.62
N ASN A 90 15.81 1.67 -5.30
CA ASN A 90 16.87 1.92 -6.29
C ASN A 90 18.16 2.49 -5.66
N GLU A 91 18.03 3.28 -4.59
CA GLU A 91 19.16 3.95 -3.95
C GLU A 91 18.88 4.23 -2.48
N ILE A 92 19.93 4.19 -1.64
CA ILE A 92 19.86 4.59 -0.23
C ILE A 92 20.30 6.05 -0.11
N LEU A 93 19.35 6.93 0.20
CA LEU A 93 19.65 8.36 0.39
C LEU A 93 20.14 8.69 1.80
N ARG A 94 19.66 7.97 2.83
CA ARG A 94 20.03 8.21 4.23
C ARG A 94 19.74 7.00 5.11
N VAL A 95 20.66 6.73 6.04
CA VAL A 95 20.53 5.70 7.07
C VAL A 95 20.56 6.37 8.44
N ARG A 96 19.54 6.14 9.27
CA ARG A 96 19.45 6.65 10.64
C ARG A 96 18.49 5.80 11.46
N ARG A 97 18.67 5.79 12.79
CA ARG A 97 17.57 5.39 13.69
C ARG A 97 16.43 6.39 13.56
N GLY A 98 15.21 5.84 13.58
CA GLY A 98 13.98 6.62 13.70
C GLY A 98 13.90 7.35 15.02
#